data_AF-A0A535UPK4-F1
#
_entry.id   AF-A0A535UPK4-F1
#
_cell.length_a   1.000
_cell.length_b   1.000
_cell.length_c   1.000
_cell.angle_alpha   90.00
_cell.angle_beta   90.00
_cell.angle_gamma   90.00
#
_symmetry.space_group_name_H-M   'P 1'
#
loop_
_entity.id
_entity.type
_entity.pdbx_description
1 polymer ?
#
loop_
_entity_poly.entity_id
_entity_poly.type
_entity_poly.pdbx_seq_one_letter_code
_entity_poly.pdbx_strand_id
1 'polypeptide(L)'
;MNIRRMAAAGTVVGLVACGGLSQLDMGLVAHATSGAAFTTFDVTQGGCLDGGNGIDCNNYAAKGDVYTSGGPASGGLADGSYYFAVVAPGSQHGGFVDGASGNLSSSHDAYTDRTFTVSSHVLSYSGPHVMGTDPQGDPVVQLAPYDDTPNAGGVYILALCPTSAQSAADTHLCKFDAFRVPAPGSPPPPQQGVDLLVSKTAVPAFTRTWSWNIHKSVDRTRVEQVGGSAVFNYTVSVDQNAAVDSAWKVTVLLWVTQSKAGTGKVCAYM
;
A
#
# COMPACT_ATOMS: atom_id res chain seq x y z
N MET A 1 67.58 21.76 -47.70
CA MET A 1 67.02 21.52 -49.04
C MET A 1 66.42 20.11 -49.05
N ASN A 2 65.10 20.03 -49.26
CA ASN A 2 64.24 18.92 -49.71
C ASN A 2 64.87 17.52 -49.97
N ILE A 3 64.25 16.36 -49.80
CA ILE A 3 62.92 15.87 -49.37
C ILE A 3 63.07 14.33 -49.24
N ARG A 4 62.47 13.74 -48.20
CA ARG A 4 61.87 12.39 -47.99
C ARG A 4 62.40 11.13 -48.72
N ARG A 5 62.52 10.03 -47.95
CA ARG A 5 61.83 8.74 -48.23
C ARG A 5 61.78 7.81 -46.99
N MET A 6 60.65 7.11 -46.88
CA MET A 6 60.22 6.14 -45.85
C MET A 6 60.90 4.77 -45.98
N ALA A 7 60.99 3.99 -44.89
CA ALA A 7 60.25 2.71 -44.69
C ALA A 7 60.80 1.83 -43.54
N ALA A 8 59.87 1.21 -42.80
CA ALA A 8 59.89 -0.14 -42.19
C ALA A 8 60.96 -0.49 -41.12
N ALA A 9 60.74 -1.33 -40.10
CA ALA A 9 59.60 -2.10 -39.60
C ALA A 9 59.94 -2.49 -38.15
N GLY A 10 58.96 -2.53 -37.26
CA GLY A 10 59.11 -3.01 -35.89
C GLY A 10 57.85 -3.74 -35.46
N THR A 11 57.77 -5.02 -35.80
CA THR A 11 56.69 -5.93 -35.38
C THR A 11 56.95 -6.39 -33.95
N VAL A 12 56.05 -6.08 -33.02
CA VAL A 12 55.90 -6.86 -31.77
C VAL A 12 54.49 -7.39 -31.75
N VAL A 13 54.38 -8.71 -31.93
CA VAL A 13 53.15 -9.49 -31.82
C VAL A 13 52.81 -9.60 -30.34
N GLY A 14 51.83 -8.83 -29.90
CA GLY A 14 51.13 -9.05 -28.64
C GLY A 14 49.89 -9.89 -28.90
N LEU A 15 49.94 -11.18 -28.53
CA LEU A 15 48.76 -12.02 -28.43
C LEU A 15 47.86 -11.44 -27.34
N VAL A 16 46.73 -10.85 -27.71
CA VAL A 16 45.63 -10.58 -26.77
C VAL A 16 44.46 -11.47 -27.18
N ALA A 17 44.06 -12.31 -26.24
CA ALA A 17 43.09 -13.37 -26.40
C ALA A 17 41.72 -12.86 -26.86
N CYS A 18 41.17 -13.52 -27.89
CA CYS A 18 39.75 -13.52 -28.19
C CYS A 18 38.98 -14.16 -27.02
N GLY A 19 38.49 -13.33 -26.11
CA GLY A 19 37.44 -13.67 -25.15
C GLY A 19 36.21 -12.83 -25.45
N GLY A 20 35.54 -13.11 -26.58
CA GLY A 20 34.24 -12.54 -26.87
C GLY A 20 33.22 -13.09 -25.89
N LEU A 21 32.99 -12.38 -24.79
CA LEU A 21 31.77 -12.55 -24.01
C LEU A 21 30.63 -12.04 -24.88
N SER A 22 29.95 -12.97 -25.55
CA SER A 22 28.63 -12.74 -26.11
C SER A 22 27.72 -12.33 -24.95
N GLN A 23 27.56 -11.03 -24.73
CA GLN A 23 26.45 -10.53 -23.93
C GLN A 23 25.19 -10.96 -24.69
N LEU A 24 24.47 -11.91 -24.09
CA LEU A 24 23.07 -12.10 -24.40
C LEU A 24 22.40 -10.78 -24.01
N ASP A 25 22.19 -9.94 -25.01
CA ASP A 25 21.33 -8.78 -24.90
C ASP A 25 19.92 -9.34 -24.68
N MET A 26 19.56 -9.52 -23.40
CA MET A 26 18.18 -9.74 -23.01
C MET A 26 17.47 -8.42 -23.26
N GLY A 27 17.11 -8.18 -24.52
CA GLY A 27 16.32 -7.03 -24.91
C GLY A 27 15.13 -6.95 -23.98
N LEU A 28 15.14 -5.93 -23.11
CA LEU A 28 13.98 -5.58 -22.30
C LEU A 28 12.89 -5.21 -23.31
N VAL A 29 11.98 -6.15 -23.57
CA VAL A 29 10.77 -5.81 -24.31
C VAL A 29 10.02 -4.86 -23.39
N ALA A 30 10.02 -3.57 -23.74
CA ALA A 30 9.21 -2.57 -23.07
C ALA A 30 7.74 -2.97 -23.27
N HIS A 31 7.19 -3.70 -22.30
CA HIS A 31 5.77 -3.97 -22.27
C HIS A 31 5.06 -2.65 -22.04
N ALA A 32 4.12 -2.31 -22.92
CA ALA A 32 3.17 -1.25 -22.64
C ALA A 32 2.58 -1.52 -21.26
N THR A 33 2.64 -0.54 -20.38
CA THR A 33 2.11 -0.68 -19.03
C THR A 33 0.61 -0.96 -19.16
N SER A 34 0.15 -2.07 -18.58
CA SER A 34 -1.29 -2.35 -18.46
C SER A 34 -1.84 -1.60 -17.24
N GLY A 35 -3.14 -1.35 -17.23
CA GLY A 35 -3.83 -0.65 -16.15
C GLY A 35 -3.85 0.88 -16.29
N ALA A 36 -4.18 1.55 -15.20
CA ALA A 36 -4.26 3.01 -15.09
C ALA A 36 -3.33 3.54 -13.99
N ALA A 37 -3.10 4.85 -14.00
CA ALA A 37 -2.52 5.55 -12.87
C ALA A 37 -3.65 5.91 -11.91
N PHE A 38 -3.37 5.86 -10.61
CA PHE A 38 -4.33 6.18 -9.58
C PHE A 38 -3.69 7.14 -8.59
N THR A 39 -4.29 8.31 -8.46
CA THR A 39 -4.11 9.14 -7.27
C THR A 39 -5.02 8.65 -6.15
N THR A 40 -4.49 8.66 -4.93
CA THR A 40 -5.16 8.20 -3.72
C THR A 40 -4.67 8.99 -2.51
N PHE A 41 -5.03 8.59 -1.29
CA PHE A 41 -4.67 9.27 -0.05
C PHE A 41 -4.29 8.27 1.05
N ASP A 42 -3.55 8.76 2.05
CA ASP A 42 -3.30 8.01 3.28
C ASP A 42 -4.51 8.10 4.22
N VAL A 43 -5.09 6.96 4.59
CA VAL A 43 -6.26 6.89 5.50
C VAL A 43 -6.05 7.57 6.84
N THR A 44 -4.81 7.63 7.31
CA THR A 44 -4.50 8.26 8.60
C THR A 44 -4.45 9.78 8.49
N GLN A 45 -4.13 10.31 7.31
CA GLN A 45 -4.03 11.75 7.05
C GLN A 45 -5.31 12.32 6.43
N GLY A 46 -6.06 11.53 5.65
CA GLY A 46 -7.24 11.97 4.92
C GLY A 46 -6.90 12.91 3.76
N GLY A 47 -7.70 13.96 3.58
CA GLY A 47 -7.43 15.02 2.60
C GLY A 47 -8.04 14.81 1.22
N CYS A 48 -8.58 13.63 0.92
CA CYS A 48 -9.46 13.42 -0.22
C CYS A 48 -10.82 14.11 -0.04
N LEU A 49 -11.30 14.82 -1.08
CA LEU A 49 -12.55 15.59 -1.03
C LEU A 49 -13.71 14.91 -1.78
N ASP A 50 -13.44 13.95 -2.67
CA ASP A 50 -14.43 13.38 -3.59
C ASP A 50 -14.40 11.85 -3.76
N GLY A 51 -13.59 11.13 -2.98
CA GLY A 51 -13.48 9.66 -3.05
C GLY A 51 -13.05 9.01 -1.74
N GLY A 52 -14.00 8.55 -0.92
CA GLY A 52 -13.70 7.99 0.41
C GLY A 52 -13.10 6.57 0.41
N ASN A 53 -13.16 5.84 -0.71
CA ASN A 53 -12.63 4.49 -0.83
C ASN A 53 -11.23 4.44 -1.47
N GLY A 54 -10.56 5.57 -1.73
CA GLY A 54 -9.19 5.61 -2.25
C GLY A 54 -9.07 5.28 -3.74
N ILE A 55 -10.19 5.00 -4.41
CA ILE A 55 -10.29 4.89 -5.86
C ILE A 55 -10.87 6.22 -6.36
N ASP A 56 -10.31 6.78 -7.42
CA ASP A 56 -10.77 8.02 -8.06
C ASP A 56 -10.82 9.24 -7.12
N CYS A 57 -9.91 9.32 -6.15
CA CYS A 57 -9.73 10.55 -5.39
C CYS A 57 -9.06 11.59 -6.31
N ASN A 58 -9.82 12.57 -6.81
CA ASN A 58 -9.32 13.51 -7.81
C ASN A 58 -9.24 14.94 -7.27
N ASN A 59 -9.80 15.22 -6.10
CA ASN A 59 -9.75 16.53 -5.46
C ASN A 59 -9.20 16.41 -4.04
N TYR A 60 -8.17 17.21 -3.75
CA TYR A 60 -7.41 17.14 -2.50
C TYR A 60 -7.38 18.48 -1.79
N ALA A 61 -7.31 18.47 -0.45
CA ALA A 61 -7.24 19.68 0.35
C ALA A 61 -5.85 20.37 0.27
N ALA A 62 -4.78 19.59 0.19
CA ALA A 62 -3.40 20.09 0.10
C ALA A 62 -2.50 19.16 -0.73
N LYS A 63 -1.34 19.67 -1.14
CA LYS A 63 -0.36 18.91 -1.96
C LYS A 63 0.18 17.66 -1.27
N GLY A 64 0.31 17.73 0.06
CA GLY A 64 0.74 16.61 0.90
C GLY A 64 -0.32 15.51 1.06
N ASP A 65 -1.56 15.75 0.63
CA ASP A 65 -2.61 14.74 0.76
C ASP A 65 -2.65 13.78 -0.45
N VAL A 66 -1.82 14.03 -1.47
CA VAL A 66 -1.84 13.30 -2.74
C VAL A 66 -0.80 12.18 -2.70
N TYR A 67 -1.28 10.95 -2.83
CA TYR A 67 -0.50 9.73 -2.89
C TYR A 67 -0.78 8.99 -4.20
N THR A 68 0.03 7.99 -4.52
CA THR A 68 -0.25 7.03 -5.58
C THR A 68 -0.09 5.59 -5.10
N SER A 69 -0.80 4.68 -5.75
CA SER A 69 -0.79 3.24 -5.47
C SER A 69 -0.50 2.43 -6.74
N GLY A 70 -0.33 1.12 -6.59
CA GLY A 70 -0.34 0.19 -7.72
C GLY A 70 -1.74 -0.05 -8.32
N GLY A 71 -2.79 0.52 -7.71
CA GLY A 71 -4.17 0.43 -8.17
C GLY A 71 -4.90 -0.88 -7.77
N PRO A 72 -6.20 -0.99 -8.06
CA PRO A 72 -7.00 -2.16 -7.70
C PRO A 72 -6.62 -3.40 -8.50
N ALA A 73 -6.96 -4.59 -7.98
CA ALA A 73 -6.69 -5.87 -8.65
C ALA A 73 -7.25 -5.97 -10.08
N SER A 74 -8.33 -5.25 -10.37
CA SER A 74 -8.87 -5.09 -11.72
C SER A 74 -8.58 -3.68 -12.23
N GLY A 75 -7.50 -3.52 -12.99
CA GLY A 75 -7.16 -2.26 -13.66
C GLY A 75 -5.95 -1.52 -13.07
N GLY A 76 -5.35 -2.04 -12.00
CA GLY A 76 -4.07 -1.59 -11.46
C GLY A 76 -2.90 -1.83 -12.43
N LEU A 77 -1.77 -1.22 -12.10
CA LEU A 77 -0.52 -1.38 -12.81
C LEU A 77 -0.10 -2.85 -12.86
N ALA A 78 0.47 -3.25 -14.01
CA ALA A 78 1.14 -4.53 -14.12
C ALA A 78 2.40 -4.60 -13.23
N ASP A 79 2.87 -5.82 -12.98
CA ASP A 79 4.15 -6.04 -12.30
C ASP A 79 5.30 -5.39 -13.06
N GLY A 80 6.14 -4.63 -12.35
CA GLY A 80 7.23 -3.88 -12.98
C GLY A 80 7.88 -2.83 -12.09
N SER A 81 8.84 -2.11 -12.66
CA SER A 81 9.49 -0.95 -12.03
C SER A 81 9.01 0.33 -12.69
N TYR A 82 8.55 1.27 -11.88
CA TYR A 82 7.93 2.51 -12.30
C TYR A 82 8.54 3.68 -11.55
N TYR A 83 8.40 4.88 -12.10
CA TYR A 83 8.58 6.10 -11.35
C TYR A 83 7.37 7.00 -11.56
N PHE A 84 7.12 7.86 -10.59
CA PHE A 84 6.13 8.91 -10.73
C PHE A 84 6.77 10.26 -11.05
N ALA A 85 6.02 11.12 -11.73
CA ALA A 85 6.29 12.54 -11.85
C ALA A 85 4.95 13.29 -11.80
N VAL A 86 4.95 14.47 -11.19
CA VAL A 86 3.82 15.40 -11.29
C VAL A 86 4.13 16.35 -12.43
N VAL A 87 3.20 16.48 -13.37
CA VAL A 87 3.37 17.33 -14.56
C VAL A 87 2.23 18.33 -14.70
N ALA A 88 2.52 19.47 -15.32
CA ALA A 88 1.52 20.47 -15.64
C ALA A 88 0.52 19.92 -16.70
N PRO A 89 -0.77 20.28 -16.62
CA PRO A 89 -1.73 19.96 -17.66
C PRO A 89 -1.28 20.47 -19.03
N GLY A 90 -1.31 19.58 -20.04
CA GLY A 90 -0.80 19.87 -21.39
C GLY A 90 0.64 19.41 -21.62
N SER A 91 1.36 18.98 -20.57
CA SER A 91 2.74 18.51 -20.66
C SER A 91 2.88 16.99 -20.67
N GLN A 92 1.81 16.21 -20.82
CA GLN A 92 1.86 14.74 -20.80
C GLN A 92 2.81 14.15 -21.87
N HIS A 93 3.02 14.86 -22.99
CA HIS A 93 3.96 14.45 -24.02
C HIS A 93 5.41 14.81 -23.67
N GLY A 94 6.04 13.97 -22.83
CA GLY A 94 7.45 14.08 -22.45
C GLY A 94 7.74 14.94 -21.22
N GLY A 95 6.76 15.62 -20.63
CA GLY A 95 6.93 16.41 -19.40
C GLY A 95 7.23 15.56 -18.16
N PHE A 96 7.17 14.23 -18.25
CA PHE A 96 7.56 13.32 -17.17
C PHE A 96 9.09 13.09 -17.11
N VAL A 97 9.82 13.45 -18.16
CA VAL A 97 11.29 13.34 -18.21
C VAL A 97 11.89 14.41 -17.31
N ASP A 98 12.92 14.07 -16.53
CA ASP A 98 13.53 15.02 -15.62
C ASP A 98 14.15 16.22 -16.36
N GLY A 99 13.89 17.42 -15.84
CA GLY A 99 14.33 18.68 -16.43
C GLY A 99 13.50 19.14 -17.64
N ALA A 100 12.51 18.35 -18.08
CA ALA A 100 11.62 18.76 -19.16
C ALA A 100 10.69 19.91 -18.72
N SER A 101 10.33 20.77 -19.68
CA SER A 101 9.33 21.81 -19.44
C SER A 101 8.00 21.20 -19.02
N GLY A 102 7.44 21.68 -17.91
CA GLY A 102 6.19 21.18 -17.36
C GLY A 102 6.34 19.99 -16.42
N ASN A 103 7.55 19.48 -16.19
CA ASN A 103 7.82 18.59 -15.06
C ASN A 103 7.84 19.40 -13.77
N LEU A 104 6.87 19.16 -12.88
CA LEU A 104 6.75 19.86 -11.60
C LEU A 104 7.51 19.14 -10.47
N SER A 105 8.05 17.94 -10.71
CA SER A 105 8.85 17.20 -9.72
C SER A 105 10.36 17.45 -9.82
N SER A 106 10.86 17.82 -11.01
CA SER A 106 12.31 17.86 -11.28
C SER A 106 13.14 18.84 -10.46
N SER A 107 12.52 19.88 -9.91
CA SER A 107 13.20 20.85 -9.05
C SER A 107 13.44 20.33 -7.62
N HIS A 108 12.79 19.23 -7.24
CA HIS A 108 12.83 18.68 -5.88
C HIS A 108 13.74 17.46 -5.77
N ASP A 109 13.64 16.54 -6.72
CA ASP A 109 14.45 15.31 -6.76
C ASP A 109 14.52 14.69 -8.16
N ALA A 110 15.34 13.64 -8.30
CA ALA A 110 15.46 12.88 -9.54
C ALA A 110 14.41 11.76 -9.60
N TYR A 111 14.04 11.31 -10.80
CA TYR A 111 13.09 10.21 -11.01
C TYR A 111 13.53 8.92 -10.30
N THR A 112 14.83 8.74 -10.09
CA THR A 112 15.38 7.61 -9.32
C THR A 112 14.94 7.63 -7.87
N ASP A 113 14.76 8.81 -7.28
CA ASP A 113 14.23 8.97 -5.92
C ASP A 113 12.70 8.73 -5.89
N ARG A 114 12.03 8.79 -7.04
CA ARG A 114 10.58 8.54 -7.20
C ARG A 114 10.28 7.15 -7.77
N THR A 115 11.26 6.26 -7.81
CA THR A 115 11.14 4.92 -8.39
C THR A 115 10.62 3.92 -7.37
N PHE A 116 9.61 3.15 -7.75
CA PHE A 116 8.98 2.08 -6.97
C PHE A 116 8.80 0.81 -7.82
N THR A 117 8.52 -0.31 -7.17
CA THR A 117 8.15 -1.56 -7.84
C THR A 117 6.69 -1.89 -7.57
N VAL A 118 6.04 -2.55 -8.52
CA VAL A 118 4.70 -3.11 -8.37
C VAL A 118 4.81 -4.62 -8.50
N SER A 119 4.17 -5.35 -7.60
CA SER A 119 3.89 -6.77 -7.77
C SER A 119 2.50 -7.12 -7.27
N SER A 120 1.73 -7.85 -8.09
CA SER A 120 0.32 -8.15 -7.81
C SER A 120 -0.49 -6.90 -7.48
N HIS A 121 -0.23 -5.80 -8.19
CA HIS A 121 -0.83 -4.47 -7.99
C HIS A 121 -0.47 -3.77 -6.67
N VAL A 122 0.41 -4.36 -5.86
CA VAL A 122 0.90 -3.75 -4.61
C VAL A 122 2.21 -3.02 -4.88
N LEU A 123 2.27 -1.76 -4.46
CA LEU A 123 3.45 -0.92 -4.57
C LEU A 123 4.46 -1.22 -3.45
N SER A 124 5.75 -1.21 -3.79
CA SER A 124 6.85 -1.24 -2.84
C SER A 124 7.84 -0.12 -3.15
N TYR A 125 8.14 0.69 -2.14
CA TYR A 125 8.98 1.88 -2.28
C TYR A 125 9.89 2.04 -1.07
N SER A 126 11.11 2.50 -1.32
CA SER A 126 12.17 2.67 -0.31
C SER A 126 12.95 3.97 -0.47
N GLY A 127 12.45 4.90 -1.31
CA GLY A 127 13.06 6.21 -1.53
C GLY A 127 12.68 7.24 -0.46
N PRO A 128 13.01 8.53 -0.69
CA PRO A 128 12.86 9.59 0.30
C PRO A 128 11.43 10.13 0.50
N HIS A 129 10.47 9.81 -0.38
CA HIS A 129 9.08 10.27 -0.25
C HIS A 129 8.37 9.56 0.91
N VAL A 130 7.36 10.22 1.48
CA VAL A 130 6.60 9.68 2.61
C VAL A 130 5.75 8.50 2.14
N MET A 131 5.77 7.41 2.90
CA MET A 131 4.85 6.29 2.72
C MET A 131 3.60 6.46 3.56
N GLY A 132 2.47 5.95 3.07
CA GLY A 132 1.19 5.89 3.75
C GLY A 132 0.48 4.56 3.52
N THR A 133 -0.78 4.50 3.91
CA THR A 133 -1.64 3.33 3.70
C THR A 133 -2.98 3.78 3.12
N ASP A 134 -3.44 3.15 2.05
CA ASP A 134 -4.72 3.49 1.43
C ASP A 134 -5.94 2.88 2.18
N PRO A 135 -7.18 3.22 1.77
CA PRO A 135 -8.41 2.65 2.34
C PRO A 135 -8.55 1.13 2.23
N GLN A 136 -7.76 0.47 1.38
CA GLN A 136 -7.73 -0.99 1.24
C GLN A 136 -6.69 -1.63 2.18
N GLY A 137 -5.81 -0.84 2.79
CA GLY A 137 -4.73 -1.31 3.63
C GLY A 137 -3.42 -1.53 2.88
N ASP A 138 -3.35 -1.13 1.61
CA ASP A 138 -2.18 -1.28 0.76
C ASP A 138 -1.22 -0.09 0.89
N PRO A 139 0.10 -0.31 0.74
CA PRO A 139 1.11 0.74 0.79
C PRO A 139 0.98 1.74 -0.37
N VAL A 140 1.11 3.02 -0.04
CA VAL A 140 1.09 4.13 -1.00
C VAL A 140 2.24 5.09 -0.77
N VAL A 141 2.68 5.78 -1.83
CA VAL A 141 3.76 6.77 -1.78
C VAL A 141 3.22 8.17 -2.06
N GLN A 142 3.61 9.14 -1.25
CA GLN A 142 3.22 10.55 -1.38
C GLN A 142 3.87 11.13 -2.64
N LEU A 143 3.14 11.97 -3.38
CA LEU A 143 3.69 12.64 -4.56
C LEU A 143 4.53 13.87 -4.21
N ALA A 144 4.26 14.48 -3.05
CA ALA A 144 4.96 15.68 -2.58
C ALA A 144 6.39 15.35 -2.14
N PRO A 145 7.37 16.23 -2.43
CA PRO A 145 7.19 17.59 -2.97
C PRO A 145 7.08 17.67 -4.51
N TYR A 146 6.35 18.69 -4.98
CA TYR A 146 6.30 19.12 -6.38
C TYR A 146 6.01 20.64 -6.43
N ASP A 147 6.29 21.29 -7.55
CA ASP A 147 6.02 22.70 -7.81
C ASP A 147 4.54 22.97 -8.04
N ASP A 148 4.13 24.24 -7.95
CA ASP A 148 2.74 24.60 -8.24
C ASP A 148 2.47 24.55 -9.75
N THR A 149 1.28 24.07 -10.11
CA THR A 149 0.85 24.03 -11.50
C THR A 149 0.64 25.46 -12.03
N PRO A 150 1.04 25.77 -13.27
CA PRO A 150 0.71 27.04 -13.91
C PRO A 150 -0.79 27.15 -14.23
N ASN A 151 -1.55 26.05 -14.12
CA ASN A 151 -3.00 26.07 -14.27
C ASN A 151 -3.67 26.76 -13.06
N ALA A 152 -4.27 27.93 -13.27
CA ALA A 152 -4.94 28.68 -12.20
C ALA A 152 -6.09 27.91 -11.51
N GLY A 153 -6.63 26.86 -12.13
CA GLY A 153 -7.60 25.96 -11.53
C GLY A 153 -7.01 24.96 -10.54
N GLY A 154 -5.69 24.88 -10.40
CA GLY A 154 -5.03 23.94 -9.50
C GLY A 154 -5.04 22.50 -10.01
N VAL A 155 -5.14 22.29 -11.32
CA VAL A 155 -5.10 20.95 -11.93
C VAL A 155 -3.65 20.53 -12.17
N TYR A 156 -3.35 19.29 -11.81
CA TYR A 156 -2.09 18.59 -11.99
C TYR A 156 -2.35 17.28 -12.72
N ILE A 157 -1.30 16.70 -13.29
CA ILE A 157 -1.34 15.36 -13.87
C ILE A 157 -0.27 14.51 -13.19
N LEU A 158 -0.67 13.40 -12.59
CA LEU A 158 0.23 12.32 -12.22
C LEU A 158 0.66 11.59 -13.50
N ALA A 159 1.95 11.36 -13.68
CA ALA A 159 2.50 10.45 -14.68
C ALA A 159 3.16 9.27 -13.95
N LEU A 160 2.70 8.05 -14.22
CA LEU A 160 3.35 6.81 -13.82
C LEU A 160 3.98 6.17 -15.04
N CYS A 161 5.30 6.16 -15.10
CA CYS A 161 6.05 5.71 -16.26
C CYS A 161 6.91 4.49 -15.86
N PRO A 162 7.04 3.47 -16.73
CA PRO A 162 8.03 2.43 -16.48
C PRO A 162 9.43 3.05 -16.52
N THR A 163 10.39 2.50 -15.78
CA THR A 163 11.76 3.06 -15.72
C THR A 163 12.48 3.08 -17.07
N SER A 164 12.01 2.31 -18.06
CA SER A 164 12.48 2.36 -19.45
C SER A 164 12.00 3.58 -20.25
N ALA A 165 10.93 4.27 -19.83
CA ALA A 165 10.43 5.46 -20.50
C ALA A 165 11.26 6.67 -20.07
N GLN A 166 12.10 7.19 -20.97
CA GLN A 166 13.08 8.25 -20.65
C GLN A 166 13.06 9.39 -21.69
N SER A 167 12.11 9.37 -22.62
CA SER A 167 11.97 10.38 -23.67
C SER A 167 10.50 10.67 -24.01
N ALA A 168 10.23 11.77 -24.70
CA ALA A 168 8.88 12.09 -25.16
C ALA A 168 8.27 11.02 -26.09
N ALA A 169 9.10 10.27 -26.83
CA ALA A 169 8.64 9.15 -27.65
C ALA A 169 8.01 8.02 -26.81
N ASP A 170 8.44 7.90 -25.55
CA ASP A 170 8.00 6.88 -24.61
C ASP A 170 6.72 7.25 -23.87
N THR A 171 6.14 8.42 -24.15
CA THR A 171 4.87 8.89 -23.52
C THR A 171 3.77 7.83 -23.55
N HIS A 172 3.70 7.05 -24.64
CA HIS A 172 2.69 6.01 -24.82
C HIS A 172 2.82 4.85 -23.82
N LEU A 173 3.98 4.71 -23.16
CA LEU A 173 4.24 3.72 -22.11
C LEU A 173 3.80 4.21 -20.72
N CYS A 174 3.54 5.51 -20.55
CA CYS A 174 3.13 6.06 -19.27
C CYS A 174 1.61 5.99 -19.08
N LYS A 175 1.19 5.96 -17.82
CA LYS A 175 -0.20 6.16 -17.39
C LYS A 175 -0.34 7.52 -16.73
N PHE A 176 -1.49 8.14 -16.97
CA PHE A 176 -1.75 9.48 -16.47
C PHE A 176 -3.05 9.50 -15.70
N ASP A 177 -3.07 10.27 -14.63
CA ASP A 177 -4.26 10.55 -13.84
C ASP A 177 -4.30 12.04 -13.50
N ALA A 178 -5.49 12.63 -13.52
CA ALA A 178 -5.66 14.06 -13.32
C ALA A 178 -6.20 14.33 -11.92
N PHE A 179 -5.49 15.15 -11.15
CA PHE A 179 -5.93 15.54 -9.82
C PHE A 179 -5.91 17.05 -9.63
N ARG A 180 -6.59 17.52 -8.60
CA ARG A 180 -6.70 18.93 -8.26
C ARG A 180 -6.30 19.18 -6.82
N VAL A 181 -5.47 20.21 -6.63
CA VAL A 181 -5.20 20.83 -5.33
C VAL A 181 -5.51 22.32 -5.48
N PRO A 182 -6.23 22.96 -4.54
CA PRO A 182 -6.49 24.39 -4.60
C PRO A 182 -5.23 25.21 -4.86
N ALA A 183 -5.28 26.10 -5.86
CA ALA A 183 -4.15 26.96 -6.19
C ALA A 183 -3.79 27.87 -5.00
N PRO A 184 -2.50 28.22 -4.80
CA PRO A 184 -2.11 29.18 -3.77
C PRO A 184 -2.93 30.48 -3.87
N GLY A 185 -3.58 30.87 -2.78
CA GLY A 185 -4.42 32.07 -2.73
C GLY A 185 -5.84 31.93 -3.26
N SER A 186 -6.26 30.74 -3.72
CA SER A 186 -7.68 30.45 -3.92
C SER A 186 -8.43 30.53 -2.57
N PRO A 187 -9.66 31.08 -2.54
CA PRO A 187 -10.47 30.99 -1.33
C PRO A 187 -10.57 29.51 -0.95
N PRO A 188 -10.38 29.16 0.34
CA PRO A 188 -10.43 27.77 0.75
C PRO A 188 -11.72 27.16 0.21
N PRO A 189 -11.69 25.93 -0.34
CA PRO A 189 -12.91 25.20 -0.64
C PRO A 189 -13.83 25.28 0.58
N PRO A 190 -15.16 25.28 0.42
CA PRO A 190 -16.05 25.06 1.57
C PRO A 190 -15.44 23.91 2.36
N GLN A 191 -15.13 24.13 3.64
CA GLN A 191 -14.55 23.06 4.46
C GLN A 191 -15.60 21.96 4.52
N GLN A 192 -15.50 21.02 3.58
CA GLN A 192 -16.21 19.77 3.62
C GLN A 192 -15.70 19.13 4.90
N GLY A 193 -16.61 18.98 5.86
CA GLY A 193 -16.28 18.42 7.15
C GLY A 193 -15.49 17.16 6.92
N VAL A 194 -14.28 17.08 7.48
CA VAL A 194 -13.48 15.88 7.40
C VAL A 194 -14.34 14.69 7.84
N ASP A 195 -14.41 13.67 7.00
CA ASP A 195 -15.23 12.50 7.29
C ASP A 195 -14.72 11.87 8.60
N LEU A 196 -15.65 11.70 9.54
CA LEU A 196 -15.35 11.03 10.79
C LEU A 196 -15.27 9.54 10.51
N LEU A 197 -14.09 8.96 10.72
CA LEU A 197 -13.96 7.50 10.68
C LEU A 197 -14.56 6.96 11.98
N VAL A 198 -15.68 6.27 11.85
CA VAL A 198 -16.35 5.58 12.96
C VAL A 198 -16.05 4.10 12.86
N SER A 199 -15.36 3.55 13.86
CA SER A 199 -15.24 2.10 14.02
C SER A 199 -15.99 1.63 15.25
N LYS A 200 -16.64 0.47 15.14
CA LYS A 200 -17.42 -0.15 16.20
C LYS A 200 -17.02 -1.59 16.35
N THR A 201 -16.54 -1.96 17.53
CA THR A 201 -16.22 -3.35 17.87
C THR A 201 -17.18 -3.81 18.95
N ALA A 202 -17.91 -4.89 18.68
CA ALA A 202 -18.75 -5.57 19.66
C ALA A 202 -18.01 -6.81 20.18
N VAL A 203 -17.80 -6.88 21.49
CA VAL A 203 -17.18 -8.02 22.18
C VAL A 203 -18.26 -8.74 22.99
N PRO A 204 -18.81 -9.85 22.48
CA PRO A 204 -19.79 -10.64 23.21
C PRO A 204 -19.11 -11.55 24.25
N ALA A 205 -19.78 -11.76 25.37
CA ALA A 205 -19.41 -12.72 26.40
C ALA A 205 -20.68 -13.33 27.01
N PHE A 206 -20.61 -14.61 27.39
CA PHE A 206 -21.63 -15.26 28.19
C PHE A 206 -20.99 -16.38 29.02
N THR A 207 -21.68 -16.83 30.07
CA THR A 207 -21.26 -17.95 30.91
C THR A 207 -22.03 -19.20 30.52
N ARG A 208 -21.31 -20.29 30.19
CA ARG A 208 -21.89 -21.61 30.00
C ARG A 208 -21.59 -22.50 31.20
N THR A 209 -22.63 -22.89 31.92
CA THR A 209 -22.51 -23.75 33.09
C THR A 209 -22.79 -25.19 32.72
N TRP A 210 -21.87 -26.08 33.09
CA TRP A 210 -22.00 -27.52 32.93
C TRP A 210 -22.28 -28.14 34.29
N SER A 211 -23.42 -28.81 34.42
CA SER A 211 -23.71 -29.60 35.62
C SER A 211 -23.59 -31.08 35.31
N TRP A 212 -23.11 -31.82 36.28
CA TRP A 212 -22.85 -33.25 36.18
C TRP A 212 -23.50 -33.94 37.36
N ASN A 213 -24.22 -35.02 37.10
CA ASN A 213 -24.66 -35.92 38.16
C ASN A 213 -23.65 -37.05 38.26
N ILE A 214 -23.18 -37.32 39.47
CA ILE A 214 -22.27 -38.44 39.74
C ILE A 214 -23.01 -39.41 40.64
N HIS A 215 -23.22 -40.62 40.13
CA HIS A 215 -23.81 -41.70 40.87
C HIS A 215 -22.73 -42.69 41.24
N LYS A 216 -22.67 -43.05 42.52
CA LYS A 216 -21.76 -44.09 43.01
C LYS A 216 -22.57 -45.17 43.67
N SER A 217 -22.30 -46.41 43.28
CA SER A 217 -22.84 -47.60 43.92
C SER A 217 -21.72 -48.58 44.23
N VAL A 218 -22.00 -49.51 45.13
CA VAL A 218 -21.12 -50.63 45.47
C VAL A 218 -21.94 -51.90 45.35
N ASP A 219 -21.32 -52.96 44.83
CA ASP A 219 -21.98 -54.24 44.60
C ASP A 219 -22.50 -54.88 45.90
N ARG A 220 -21.83 -54.65 47.03
CA ARG A 220 -22.24 -55.08 48.37
C ARG A 220 -21.87 -54.04 49.42
N THR A 221 -22.65 -53.87 50.47
CA THR A 221 -22.33 -52.95 51.58
C THR A 221 -21.84 -53.67 52.83
N ARG A 222 -21.89 -55.01 52.84
CA ARG A 222 -21.49 -55.85 53.97
C ARG A 222 -21.07 -57.25 53.50
N VAL A 223 -19.99 -57.76 54.08
CA VAL A 223 -19.53 -59.15 53.91
C VAL A 223 -19.09 -59.68 55.27
N GLU A 224 -19.52 -60.88 55.64
CA GLU A 224 -19.00 -61.60 56.82
C GLU A 224 -18.12 -62.76 56.33
N GLN A 225 -16.89 -62.87 56.85
CA GLN A 225 -15.96 -63.95 56.50
C GLN A 225 -14.96 -64.25 57.63
N VAL A 226 -14.35 -65.44 57.61
CA VAL A 226 -13.28 -65.84 58.55
C VAL A 226 -12.00 -66.10 57.77
N GLY A 227 -11.03 -65.18 57.87
CA GLY A 227 -9.77 -65.18 57.11
C GLY A 227 -9.91 -64.71 55.65
N GLY A 228 -8.80 -64.31 55.02
CA GLY A 228 -8.74 -63.88 53.60
C GLY A 228 -9.09 -62.40 53.34
N SER A 229 -9.25 -62.03 52.05
CA SER A 229 -9.57 -60.66 51.59
C SER A 229 -10.98 -60.57 51.01
N ALA A 230 -11.74 -59.54 51.38
CA ALA A 230 -13.04 -59.23 50.77
C ALA A 230 -12.87 -58.16 49.68
N VAL A 231 -13.58 -58.33 48.56
CA VAL A 231 -13.55 -57.38 47.43
C VAL A 231 -14.91 -56.71 47.29
N PHE A 232 -14.88 -55.39 47.14
CA PHE A 232 -16.04 -54.55 46.85
C PHE A 232 -15.83 -53.88 45.51
N ASN A 233 -16.76 -54.08 44.60
CA ASN A 233 -16.71 -53.48 43.27
C ASN A 233 -17.58 -52.22 43.30
N TYR A 234 -16.95 -51.08 43.05
CA TYR A 234 -17.65 -49.80 42.96
C TYR A 234 -17.95 -49.48 41.51
N THR A 235 -19.20 -49.11 41.24
CA THR A 235 -19.59 -48.55 39.95
C THR A 235 -19.80 -47.05 40.12
N VAL A 236 -19.14 -46.27 39.27
CA VAL A 236 -19.35 -44.83 39.18
C VAL A 236 -19.90 -44.55 37.80
N SER A 237 -21.09 -43.95 37.73
CA SER A 237 -21.64 -43.39 36.49
C SER A 237 -21.70 -41.87 36.58
N VAL A 238 -21.47 -41.23 35.44
CA VAL A 238 -21.43 -39.78 35.31
C VAL A 238 -22.35 -39.38 34.17
N ASP A 239 -23.35 -38.56 34.49
CA ASP A 239 -24.32 -38.05 33.52
C ASP A 239 -24.11 -36.55 33.34
N GLN A 240 -23.87 -36.13 32.10
CA GLN A 240 -23.80 -34.71 31.74
C GLN A 240 -25.21 -34.16 31.59
N ASN A 241 -25.57 -33.15 32.39
CA ASN A 241 -26.82 -32.44 32.20
C ASN A 241 -26.71 -31.46 31.01
N ALA A 242 -27.87 -30.97 30.55
CA ALA A 242 -27.90 -29.89 29.58
C ALA A 242 -27.12 -28.67 30.09
N ALA A 243 -26.31 -28.07 29.21
CA ALA A 243 -25.62 -26.83 29.50
C ALA A 243 -26.65 -25.70 29.68
N VAL A 244 -26.42 -24.83 30.67
CA VAL A 244 -27.25 -23.64 30.90
C VAL A 244 -26.42 -22.41 30.62
N ASP A 245 -26.92 -21.57 29.72
CA ASP A 245 -26.29 -20.30 29.37
C ASP A 245 -26.86 -19.15 30.20
N SER A 246 -25.98 -18.31 30.70
CA SER A 246 -26.32 -17.18 31.56
C SER A 246 -25.30 -16.04 31.40
N ALA A 247 -25.52 -14.92 32.10
CA ALA A 247 -24.60 -13.77 32.12
C ALA A 247 -24.22 -13.24 30.73
N TRP A 248 -25.19 -13.20 29.82
CA TRP A 248 -25.05 -12.63 28.49
C TRP A 248 -24.67 -11.14 28.57
N LYS A 249 -23.58 -10.77 27.91
CA LYS A 249 -23.05 -9.40 27.86
C LYS A 249 -22.50 -9.10 26.48
N VAL A 250 -22.72 -7.88 26.00
CA VAL A 250 -22.02 -7.33 24.84
C VAL A 250 -21.37 -6.03 25.28
N THR A 251 -20.06 -5.94 25.12
CA THR A 251 -19.33 -4.68 25.33
C THR A 251 -19.09 -4.04 23.97
N VAL A 252 -19.48 -2.79 23.81
CA VAL A 252 -19.26 -2.07 22.55
C VAL A 252 -18.19 -1.01 22.77
N LEU A 253 -17.14 -1.06 21.94
CA LEU A 253 -16.14 -0.03 21.84
C LEU A 253 -16.42 0.78 20.58
N LEU A 254 -16.66 2.08 20.73
CA LEU A 254 -16.79 3.01 19.62
C LEU A 254 -15.55 3.89 19.57
N TRP A 255 -14.97 4.02 18.39
CA TRP A 255 -13.90 4.97 18.11
C TRP A 255 -14.37 5.93 17.03
N VAL A 256 -14.23 7.22 17.32
CA VAL A 256 -14.40 8.28 16.34
C VAL A 256 -13.03 8.92 16.18
N THR A 257 -12.47 8.86 14.98
CA THR A 257 -11.21 9.52 14.66
C THR A 257 -11.41 10.56 13.56
N GLN A 258 -10.83 11.73 13.77
CA GLN A 258 -10.77 12.82 12.80
C GLN A 258 -9.41 12.80 12.11
N SER A 259 -9.39 12.73 10.78
CA SER A 259 -8.18 12.86 9.96
C SER A 259 -7.79 14.33 9.79
N LYS A 260 -7.44 14.99 10.90
CA LYS A 260 -6.54 16.16 10.94
C LYS A 260 -6.13 16.41 12.38
N ALA A 261 -4.86 16.76 12.60
CA ALA A 261 -4.25 16.95 13.92
C ALA A 261 -5.09 17.86 14.86
N GLY A 262 -5.94 17.23 15.67
CA GLY A 262 -6.84 17.85 16.63
C GLY A 262 -7.39 16.77 17.53
N THR A 263 -6.57 16.32 18.47
CA THR A 263 -6.79 15.11 19.28
C THR A 263 -8.05 15.26 20.15
N GLY A 264 -9.17 14.71 19.70
CA GLY A 264 -10.40 14.56 20.48
C GLY A 264 -10.77 13.09 20.64
N LYS A 265 -10.20 12.41 21.64
CA LYS A 265 -10.67 11.06 22.03
C LYS A 265 -11.96 11.22 22.84
N VAL A 266 -13.10 10.91 22.23
CA VAL A 266 -14.35 10.72 22.97
C VAL A 266 -14.50 9.23 23.24
N CYS A 267 -14.11 8.79 24.43
CA CYS A 267 -14.46 7.46 24.93
C CYS A 267 -15.86 7.54 25.52
N ALA A 268 -16.86 7.05 24.79
CA ALA A 268 -18.18 6.77 25.36
C ALA A 268 -18.22 5.31 25.79
N TYR A 269 -18.37 5.07 27.09
CA TYR A 269 -18.73 3.76 27.63
C TYR A 269 -20.26 3.68 27.65
N MET A 270 -20.84 2.66 27.00
CA MET A 270 -22.23 2.26 27.20
C MET A 270 -22.28 0.90 27.87
#